data_AF-A0A3X0UYF5-F1
#
_entry.id   AF-A0A3X0UYF5-F1
#
_cell.length_a   1.000
_cell.length_b   1.000
_cell.length_c   1.000
_cell.angle_alpha   90.00
_cell.angle_beta   90.00
_cell.angle_gamma   90.00
#
_symmetry.space_group_name_H-M   'P 1'
#
loop_
_entity.id
_entity.type
_entity.pdbx_description
1 polymer ?
#
loop_
_entity_poly.entity_id
_entity_poly.type
_entity_poly.pdbx_seq_one_letter_code
_entity_poly.pdbx_strand_id
1 'polypeptide(L)'
;MDKPTRGRVKKADLLPDSIRKPLLEMLREKRFTQVQVREEINRLIEEAGLPDEMKLSRGAVWRLASENEEVARDLRDLREQTKAMVAELGDKPTGDTTTLILEMTRSLLFRKLRAARRDLEDDGEIDIGLLKNIMLAVQRLESAAERSMKREKEIRAAYAEEAANAVTEELRGTDGMSEELEASIRRILLGKA
;
A
#
# COMPACT_ATOMS: atom_id res chain seq x y z
N MET A 1 -20.19 2.09 -39.34
CA MET A 1 -18.76 1.72 -39.26
C MET A 1 -18.09 2.78 -38.42
N ASP A 2 -18.18 2.64 -37.11
CA ASP A 2 -17.52 3.54 -36.16
C ASP A 2 -16.06 3.07 -36.07
N LYS A 3 -15.11 3.93 -36.46
CA LYS A 3 -13.70 3.54 -36.48
C LYS A 3 -13.23 3.40 -35.02
N PRO A 4 -12.62 2.26 -34.62
CA PRO A 4 -12.07 2.13 -33.28
C PRO A 4 -10.92 3.14 -33.14
N THR A 5 -11.19 4.26 -32.47
CA THR A 5 -10.13 5.21 -32.12
C THR A 5 -9.33 4.59 -30.99
N ARG A 6 -8.05 4.30 -31.24
CA ARG A 6 -7.05 3.98 -30.21
C ARG A 6 -7.26 4.95 -29.04
N GLY A 7 -7.56 4.43 -27.85
CA GLY A 7 -7.96 5.22 -26.69
C GLY A 7 -7.09 6.47 -26.57
N ARG A 8 -7.70 7.66 -26.65
CA ARG A 8 -6.97 8.92 -26.80
C ARG A 8 -6.06 9.12 -25.58
N VAL A 9 -4.74 9.08 -25.80
CA VAL A 9 -3.75 9.29 -24.73
C VAL A 9 -4.10 10.58 -23.99
N LYS A 10 -4.27 10.50 -22.66
CA LYS A 10 -4.67 11.65 -21.86
C LYS A 10 -3.51 12.64 -21.81
N LYS A 11 -3.78 13.93 -22.02
CA LYS A 11 -2.73 14.98 -21.98
C LYS A 11 -1.91 14.95 -20.67
N ALA A 12 -2.54 14.61 -19.55
CA ALA A 12 -1.87 14.49 -18.26
C ALA A 12 -0.79 13.39 -18.23
N ASP A 13 -0.92 12.33 -19.03
CA ASP A 13 0.06 11.24 -19.12
C ASP A 13 1.25 11.58 -20.01
N LEU A 14 1.11 12.60 -20.86
CA LEU A 14 2.18 13.11 -21.73
C LEU A 14 3.05 14.16 -21.02
N LEU A 15 2.63 14.64 -19.85
CA LEU A 15 3.39 15.64 -19.09
C LEU A 15 4.70 15.03 -18.55
N PRO A 16 5.82 15.79 -18.59
CA PRO A 16 7.04 15.38 -17.91
C PRO A 16 6.83 15.13 -16.42
N ASP A 17 7.64 14.23 -15.86
CA ASP A 17 7.56 13.83 -14.45
C ASP A 17 7.65 15.02 -13.48
N SER A 18 8.40 16.07 -13.83
CA SER A 18 8.54 17.30 -13.06
C SER A 18 7.22 18.06 -12.87
N ILE A 19 6.23 17.84 -13.74
CA ILE A 19 4.91 18.49 -13.70
C ILE A 19 3.82 17.48 -13.33
N ARG A 20 3.93 16.25 -13.84
CA ARG A 20 2.97 15.18 -13.58
C ARG A 20 2.93 14.80 -12.09
N LYS A 21 4.08 14.75 -11.41
CA LYS A 21 4.14 14.43 -9.97
C LYS A 21 3.43 15.50 -9.11
N PRO A 22 3.72 16.80 -9.26
CA PRO A 22 2.96 17.87 -8.60
C PRO A 22 1.45 17.79 -8.87
N LEU A 23 1.03 17.54 -10.12
CA LEU A 23 -0.39 17.40 -10.47
C LEU A 23 -1.08 16.31 -9.64
N LEU A 24 -0.48 15.11 -9.60
CA LEU A 24 -1.03 13.97 -8.86
C LEU A 24 -1.01 14.21 -7.35
N GLU A 25 0.00 14.90 -6.84
CA GLU A 25 0.10 15.28 -5.43
C GLU A 25 -0.99 16.26 -5.02
N MET A 26 -1.16 17.37 -5.75
CA MET A 26 -2.19 18.36 -5.44
C MET A 26 -3.60 17.76 -5.49
N LEU A 27 -3.87 16.86 -6.45
CA LEU A 27 -5.15 16.15 -6.54
C LEU A 27 -5.39 15.21 -5.36
N ARG A 28 -4.34 14.61 -4.80
CA ARG A 28 -4.42 13.71 -3.64
C ARG A 28 -4.63 14.46 -2.34
N GLU A 29 -3.94 15.59 -2.16
CA GLU A 29 -3.97 16.35 -0.91
C GLU A 29 -5.29 17.08 -0.65
N LYS A 30 -6.07 17.35 -1.70
CA LYS A 30 -7.37 18.04 -1.63
C LYS A 30 -7.32 19.42 -0.94
N ARG A 31 -6.13 19.99 -0.77
CA ARG A 31 -5.93 21.35 -0.24
C ARG A 31 -6.25 22.45 -1.26
N PHE A 32 -6.26 22.08 -2.54
CA PHE A 32 -6.48 22.99 -3.65
C PHE A 32 -7.78 22.64 -4.37
N THR A 33 -8.53 23.65 -4.80
CA THR A 33 -9.63 23.46 -5.73
C THR A 33 -9.09 22.99 -7.09
N GLN A 34 -9.89 22.25 -7.85
CA GLN A 34 -9.47 21.78 -9.19
C GLN A 34 -9.11 22.93 -10.14
N VAL A 35 -9.68 24.13 -9.92
CA VAL A 35 -9.34 25.35 -10.65
C VAL A 35 -7.92 25.80 -10.31
N GLN A 36 -7.58 25.86 -9.02
CA GLN A 36 -6.22 26.18 -8.56
C GLN A 36 -5.20 25.14 -9.00
N VAL A 37 -5.54 23.84 -8.94
CA VAL A 37 -4.67 22.77 -9.46
C VAL A 37 -4.38 22.99 -10.94
N ARG A 38 -5.41 23.28 -11.75
CA ARG A 38 -5.23 23.54 -13.18
C ARG A 38 -4.34 24.77 -13.42
N GLU A 39 -4.57 25.85 -12.69
CA GLU A 39 -3.81 27.09 -12.84
C GLU A 39 -2.35 26.88 -12.50
N GLU A 40 -2.06 26.23 -11.38
CA GLU A 40 -0.71 25.88 -10.96
C GLU A 40 0.02 25.02 -11.99
N ILE A 41 -0.64 23.95 -12.46
CA ILE A 41 -0.03 23.04 -13.42
C ILE A 41 0.18 23.70 -14.78
N ASN A 42 -0.75 24.54 -15.23
CA ASN A 42 -0.54 25.29 -16.47
C ASN A 42 0.56 26.35 -16.35
N ARG A 43 0.77 26.92 -15.15
CA ARG A 43 1.90 27.80 -14.86
C ARG A 43 3.23 27.04 -14.94
N LEU A 44 3.31 25.86 -14.33
CA LEU A 44 4.50 24.99 -14.42
C LEU A 44 4.82 24.55 -15.85
N ILE A 45 3.79 24.29 -16.68
CA ILE A 45 3.96 23.97 -18.10
C ILE A 45 4.59 25.14 -18.86
N GLU A 46 4.15 26.36 -18.58
CA GLU A 46 4.66 27.58 -19.19
C GLU A 46 6.08 27.92 -18.72
N GLU A 47 6.34 27.83 -17.42
CA GLU A 47 7.68 28.02 -16.83
C GLU A 47 8.70 26.99 -17.37
N ALA A 48 8.25 25.77 -17.66
CA ALA A 48 9.07 24.74 -18.29
C ALA A 48 9.28 24.93 -19.81
N GLY A 49 8.66 25.96 -20.41
CA GLY A 49 8.76 26.24 -21.85
C GLY A 49 8.07 25.19 -22.73
N LEU A 50 7.09 24.46 -22.20
CA LEU A 50 6.36 23.45 -22.96
C LEU A 50 5.28 24.09 -23.86
N PRO A 51 4.90 23.43 -24.97
CA PRO A 51 3.87 23.95 -25.86
C PRO A 51 2.52 24.15 -25.16
N ASP A 52 1.78 25.18 -25.58
CA ASP A 52 0.44 25.47 -25.07
C ASP A 52 -0.54 24.31 -25.27
N GLU A 53 -0.32 23.42 -26.24
CA GLU A 53 -1.14 22.23 -26.41
C GLU A 53 -1.04 21.26 -25.23
N MET A 54 0.02 21.33 -24.42
CA MET A 54 0.17 20.52 -23.21
C MET A 54 -0.63 21.07 -22.02
N LYS A 55 -1.08 22.33 -22.07
CA LYS A 55 -1.91 22.92 -21.00
C LYS A 55 -3.18 22.09 -20.79
N LEU A 56 -3.48 21.86 -19.52
CA LEU A 56 -4.62 21.07 -19.09
C LEU A 56 -5.90 21.89 -19.14
N SER A 57 -6.94 21.28 -19.71
CA SER A 57 -8.30 21.82 -19.66
C SER A 57 -8.96 21.49 -18.32
N ARG A 58 -10.02 22.23 -17.98
CA ARG A 58 -10.84 21.96 -16.78
C ARG A 58 -11.36 20.52 -16.75
N GLY A 59 -11.87 20.02 -17.88
CA GLY A 59 -12.37 18.65 -17.99
C GLY A 59 -11.28 17.58 -17.88
N ALA A 60 -10.04 17.89 -18.24
CA ALA A 60 -8.92 16.96 -18.05
C ALA A 60 -8.59 16.80 -16.57
N VAL A 61 -8.51 17.91 -15.82
CA VAL A 61 -8.25 17.89 -14.37
C VAL A 61 -9.41 17.26 -13.61
N TRP A 62 -10.66 17.57 -13.97
CA TRP A 62 -11.84 16.99 -13.33
C TRP A 62 -11.90 15.47 -13.48
N ARG A 63 -11.63 14.95 -14.69
CA ARG A 63 -11.61 13.50 -14.93
C ARG A 63 -10.54 12.81 -14.07
N LEU A 64 -9.33 13.37 -14.04
CA LEU A 64 -8.24 12.82 -13.25
C LEU A 64 -8.54 12.87 -11.74
N ALA A 65 -9.17 13.95 -11.27
CA ALA A 65 -9.63 14.07 -9.89
C ALA A 65 -10.70 13.02 -9.54
N SER A 66 -11.66 12.80 -10.44
CA SER A 66 -12.72 11.81 -10.26
C SER A 66 -12.18 10.38 -10.24
N GLU A 67 -11.27 10.05 -11.15
CA GLU A 67 -10.59 8.75 -11.19
C GLU A 67 -9.78 8.51 -9.90
N ASN A 68 -9.06 9.52 -9.41
CA ASN A 68 -8.34 9.41 -8.14
C ASN A 68 -9.28 9.23 -6.94
N GLU A 69 -10.44 9.89 -6.93
CA GLU A 69 -11.41 9.76 -5.85
C GLU A 69 -12.04 8.36 -5.79
N GLU A 70 -12.33 7.78 -6.96
CA GLU A 70 -12.84 6.41 -7.08
C GLU A 70 -11.85 5.41 -6.49
N VAL A 71 -10.59 5.48 -6.89
CA VAL A 71 -9.52 4.64 -6.33
C VAL A 71 -9.35 4.86 -4.82
N ALA A 72 -9.40 6.12 -4.36
CA ALA A 72 -9.28 6.44 -2.95
C ALA A 72 -10.46 5.91 -2.11
N ARG A 73 -11.67 5.86 -2.69
CA ARG A 73 -12.85 5.25 -2.09
C ARG A 73 -12.68 3.75 -1.98
N ASP A 74 -12.34 3.07 -3.07
CA ASP A 74 -12.11 1.63 -3.10
C ASP A 74 -11.07 1.20 -2.04
N LEU A 75 -10.01 2.00 -1.87
CA LEU A 75 -8.99 1.75 -0.84
C LEU A 75 -9.50 1.95 0.60
N ARG A 76 -10.40 2.90 0.85
CA ARG A 76 -11.03 3.08 2.17
C ARG A 76 -11.94 1.90 2.47
N ASP A 77 -12.75 1.50 1.50
CA ASP A 77 -13.69 0.38 1.63
C ASP A 77 -12.94 -0.93 1.89
N LEU A 78 -11.84 -1.17 1.16
CA LEU A 78 -10.98 -2.32 1.39
C LEU A 78 -10.38 -2.33 2.81
N ARG A 79 -9.92 -1.17 3.30
CA ARG A 79 -9.38 -1.03 4.66
C ARG A 79 -10.43 -1.29 5.73
N GLU A 80 -11.66 -0.85 5.51
CA GLU A 80 -12.76 -1.08 6.43
C GLU A 80 -13.15 -2.55 6.49
N GLN A 81 -13.31 -3.20 5.34
CA GLN A 81 -13.56 -4.65 5.25
C GLN A 81 -12.43 -5.45 5.89
N THR A 82 -11.19 -5.02 5.66
CA THR A 82 -10.00 -5.60 6.28
C THR A 82 -10.04 -5.46 7.80
N LYS A 83 -10.35 -4.27 8.33
CA LYS A 83 -10.44 -4.03 9.78
C LYS A 83 -11.51 -4.91 10.43
N ALA A 84 -12.64 -5.10 9.75
CA ALA A 84 -13.69 -6.01 10.21
C ALA A 84 -13.21 -7.46 10.25
N MET A 85 -12.52 -7.94 9.20
CA MET A 85 -11.94 -9.30 9.19
C MET A 85 -10.83 -9.50 10.23
N VAL A 86 -9.97 -8.50 10.45
CA VAL A 86 -8.96 -8.53 11.52
C VAL A 86 -9.62 -8.68 12.89
N ALA A 87 -10.70 -7.92 13.12
CA ALA A 87 -11.45 -8.00 14.37
C ALA A 87 -12.12 -9.38 14.57
N GLU A 88 -12.59 -10.02 13.49
CA GLU A 88 -13.15 -11.38 13.52
C GLU A 88 -12.08 -12.48 13.69
N LEU A 89 -10.84 -12.23 13.26
CA LEU A 89 -9.74 -13.20 13.35
C LEU A 89 -9.16 -13.36 14.76
N GLY A 90 -9.54 -12.51 15.72
CA GLY A 90 -9.12 -12.59 17.13
C GLY A 90 -7.62 -12.32 17.34
N ASP A 91 -7.06 -12.86 18.42
CA ASP A 91 -5.67 -12.67 18.90
C ASP A 91 -4.58 -13.35 18.03
N LYS A 92 -4.84 -13.52 16.73
CA LYS A 92 -3.82 -14.05 15.82
C LYS A 92 -2.65 -13.07 15.70
N PRO A 93 -1.40 -13.56 15.58
CA PRO A 93 -0.24 -12.71 15.40
C PRO A 93 -0.49 -11.69 14.29
N THR A 94 -0.14 -10.43 14.53
CA THR A 94 -0.37 -9.30 13.62
C THR A 94 0.19 -9.57 12.21
N GLY A 95 1.26 -10.37 12.13
CA GLY A 95 1.83 -10.90 10.89
C GLY A 95 0.91 -11.81 10.06
N ASP A 96 0.09 -12.66 10.68
CA ASP A 96 -0.81 -13.58 9.98
C ASP A 96 -1.95 -12.81 9.30
N THR A 97 -2.46 -11.78 9.96
CA THR A 97 -3.52 -10.93 9.41
C THR A 97 -2.99 -10.03 8.29
N THR A 98 -1.79 -9.47 8.44
CA THR A 98 -1.12 -8.69 7.37
C THR A 98 -0.88 -9.55 6.13
N THR A 99 -0.47 -10.81 6.32
CA THR A 99 -0.28 -11.78 5.24
C THR A 99 -1.60 -12.09 4.53
N LEU A 100 -2.69 -12.31 5.27
CA LEU A 100 -4.02 -12.54 4.69
C LEU A 100 -4.49 -11.34 3.84
N ILE A 101 -4.31 -10.11 4.34
CA ILE A 101 -4.67 -8.88 3.61
C ILE A 101 -3.90 -8.77 2.30
N LEU A 102 -2.61 -9.10 2.32
CA LEU A 102 -1.78 -9.15 1.11
C LEU A 102 -2.32 -10.15 0.09
N GLU A 103 -2.63 -11.39 0.52
CA GLU A 103 -3.17 -12.42 -0.37
C GLU A 103 -4.54 -12.03 -0.95
N MET A 104 -5.40 -11.41 -0.14
CA MET A 104 -6.68 -10.88 -0.60
C MET A 104 -6.51 -9.74 -1.60
N THR A 105 -5.57 -8.83 -1.34
CA THR A 105 -5.23 -7.72 -2.24
C THR A 105 -4.71 -8.24 -3.58
N ARG A 106 -3.80 -9.23 -3.56
CA ARG A 106 -3.33 -9.92 -4.78
C ARG A 106 -4.48 -10.57 -5.52
N SER A 107 -5.37 -11.28 -4.83
CA SER A 107 -6.53 -11.94 -5.44
C SER A 107 -7.53 -10.95 -6.07
N LEU A 108 -7.78 -9.81 -5.42
CA LEU A 108 -8.58 -8.72 -5.98
C LEU A 108 -7.94 -8.11 -7.21
N LEU A 109 -6.63 -7.85 -7.16
CA LEU A 109 -5.86 -7.33 -8.28
C LEU A 109 -5.88 -8.29 -9.48
N PHE A 110 -5.68 -9.59 -9.26
CA PHE A 110 -5.79 -10.62 -10.30
C PHE A 110 -7.19 -10.68 -10.91
N ARG A 111 -8.24 -10.56 -10.09
CA ARG A 111 -9.63 -10.51 -10.58
C ARG A 111 -9.88 -9.28 -11.45
N LYS A 112 -9.42 -8.11 -11.02
CA LYS A 112 -9.53 -6.86 -11.79
C LYS A 112 -8.73 -6.92 -13.09
N LEU A 113 -7.52 -7.49 -13.07
CA LEU A 113 -6.72 -7.70 -14.27
C LEU A 113 -7.40 -8.65 -15.27
N ARG A 114 -8.01 -9.72 -14.77
CA ARG A 114 -8.78 -10.68 -15.59
C ARG A 114 -10.07 -10.06 -16.14
N ALA A 115 -10.76 -9.26 -15.35
CA ALA A 115 -11.96 -8.52 -15.78
C ALA A 115 -11.61 -7.48 -16.86
N ALA A 116 -10.55 -6.70 -16.64
CA ALA A 116 -10.02 -5.78 -17.64
C ALA A 116 -9.67 -6.51 -18.95
N ARG A 117 -9.19 -7.76 -18.88
CA ARG A 117 -8.94 -8.60 -20.07
C ARG A 117 -10.22 -9.13 -20.73
N ARG A 118 -11.33 -9.26 -20.00
CA ARG A 118 -12.62 -9.75 -20.53
C ARG A 118 -13.46 -8.63 -21.16
N ASP A 119 -13.35 -7.42 -20.63
CA ASP A 119 -14.03 -6.22 -21.16
C ASP A 119 -13.31 -5.66 -22.41
N LEU A 120 -12.09 -6.13 -22.67
CA LEU A 120 -11.41 -5.96 -23.96
C LEU A 120 -11.94 -7.02 -24.93
N GLU A 121 -13.08 -6.74 -25.56
CA GLU A 121 -13.45 -7.41 -26.80
C GLU A 121 -12.37 -7.10 -27.85
N ASP A 122 -11.69 -8.13 -28.34
CA ASP A 122 -10.63 -8.10 -29.36
C ASP A 122 -9.34 -7.32 -29.02
N ASP A 123 -8.24 -8.06 -28.85
CA ASP A 123 -6.83 -7.64 -29.04
C ASP A 123 -6.30 -6.41 -28.29
N GLY A 124 -6.99 -5.95 -27.24
CA GLY A 124 -6.44 -4.95 -26.32
C GLY A 124 -5.31 -5.52 -25.47
N GLU A 125 -4.06 -5.13 -25.75
CA GLU A 125 -2.95 -5.42 -24.84
C GLU A 125 -3.17 -4.70 -23.50
N ILE A 126 -3.02 -5.44 -22.40
CA ILE A 126 -2.91 -4.84 -21.07
C ILE A 126 -1.69 -3.91 -21.09
N ASP A 127 -1.90 -2.63 -20.78
CA ASP A 127 -0.81 -1.65 -20.71
C ASP A 127 0.30 -2.17 -19.78
N ILE A 128 1.43 -2.54 -20.37
CA ILE A 128 2.60 -3.11 -19.69
C ILE A 128 3.13 -2.13 -18.63
N GLY A 129 3.00 -0.82 -18.86
CA GLY A 129 3.34 0.23 -17.90
C GLY A 129 2.43 0.23 -16.68
N LEU A 130 1.12 0.06 -16.88
CA LEU A 130 0.16 -0.10 -15.79
C LEU A 130 0.45 -1.37 -14.97
N LEU A 131 0.66 -2.50 -15.66
CA LEU A 131 0.99 -3.77 -15.00
C LEU A 131 2.29 -3.66 -14.20
N LYS A 132 3.33 -3.04 -14.75
CA LYS A 132 4.59 -2.79 -14.06
C LYS A 132 4.39 -1.95 -12.80
N ASN A 133 3.61 -0.86 -12.87
CA ASN A 133 3.35 0.01 -11.72
C ASN A 133 2.57 -0.72 -10.62
N ILE A 134 1.61 -1.56 -11.02
CA ILE A 134 0.88 -2.44 -10.11
C ILE A 134 1.85 -3.42 -9.42
N MET A 135 2.71 -4.10 -10.18
CA MET A 135 3.67 -5.07 -9.63
C MET A 135 4.67 -4.40 -8.68
N LEU A 136 5.14 -3.19 -9.00
CA LEU A 136 6.00 -2.39 -8.11
C LEU A 136 5.27 -1.97 -6.83
N ALA A 137 3.98 -1.63 -6.91
CA ALA A 137 3.17 -1.31 -5.74
C ALA A 137 2.98 -2.54 -4.84
N VAL A 138 2.71 -3.72 -5.43
CA VAL A 138 2.62 -5.00 -4.71
C VAL A 138 3.95 -5.33 -4.03
N GLN A 139 5.08 -5.25 -4.74
CA GLN A 139 6.40 -5.50 -4.18
C GLN A 139 6.71 -4.58 -3.00
N ARG A 140 6.37 -3.27 -3.10
CA ARG A 140 6.57 -2.32 -1.99
C ARG A 140 5.71 -2.66 -0.78
N LEU A 141 4.47 -3.10 -1.01
CA LEU A 141 3.56 -3.51 0.04
C LEU A 141 4.07 -4.78 0.76
N GLU A 142 4.56 -5.76 0.01
CA GLU A 142 5.19 -6.98 0.54
C GLU A 142 6.43 -6.64 1.38
N SER A 143 7.33 -5.81 0.87
CA SER A 143 8.51 -5.39 1.63
C SER A 143 8.14 -4.61 2.91
N ALA A 144 7.04 -3.86 2.90
CA ALA A 144 6.57 -3.17 4.10
C ALA A 144 6.02 -4.15 5.15
N ALA A 145 5.25 -5.14 4.71
CA ALA A 145 4.75 -6.21 5.58
C ALA A 145 5.89 -7.05 6.17
N GLU A 146 6.88 -7.43 5.36
CA GLU A 146 8.05 -8.17 5.83
C GLU A 146 8.83 -7.40 6.90
N ARG A 147 9.06 -6.10 6.70
CA ARG A 147 9.68 -5.23 7.71
C ARG A 147 8.84 -5.17 8.99
N SER A 148 7.53 -5.10 8.86
CA SER A 148 6.61 -5.09 10.01
C SER A 148 6.68 -6.41 10.79
N MET A 149 6.62 -7.55 10.11
CA MET A 149 6.73 -8.87 10.71
C MET A 149 8.09 -9.08 11.38
N LYS A 150 9.17 -8.62 10.74
CA LYS A 150 10.52 -8.66 11.33
C LYS A 150 10.56 -7.85 12.62
N ARG A 151 10.03 -6.62 12.61
CA ARG A 151 9.98 -5.76 13.78
C ARG A 151 9.13 -6.36 14.91
N GLU A 152 8.00 -6.98 14.59
CA GLU A 152 7.17 -7.68 15.58
C GLU A 152 7.92 -8.86 16.21
N LYS A 153 8.63 -9.66 15.42
CA LYS A 153 9.48 -10.75 15.93
C LYS A 153 10.59 -10.24 16.84
N GLU A 154 11.25 -9.15 16.45
CA GLU A 154 12.29 -8.50 17.25
C GLU A 154 11.73 -8.01 18.60
N ILE A 155 10.57 -7.35 18.60
CA ILE A 155 9.90 -6.89 19.83
C ILE A 155 9.55 -8.08 20.73
N ARG A 156 8.98 -9.16 20.17
CA ARG A 156 8.62 -10.34 20.96
C ARG A 156 9.84 -11.06 21.53
N ALA A 157 10.93 -11.15 20.76
CA ALA A 157 12.19 -11.73 21.23
C ALA A 157 12.80 -10.90 22.36
N ALA A 158 12.84 -9.56 22.20
CA ALA A 158 13.33 -8.66 23.24
C ALA A 158 12.49 -8.78 24.53
N TYR A 159 11.16 -8.82 24.41
CA TYR A 159 10.28 -9.02 25.56
C TYR A 159 10.50 -10.38 26.25
N ALA A 160 10.66 -11.46 25.48
CA ALA A 160 10.96 -12.78 26.02
C ALA A 160 12.31 -12.81 26.75
N GLU A 161 13.31 -12.09 26.23
CA GLU A 161 14.63 -11.95 26.85
C GLU A 161 14.58 -11.10 28.13
N GLU A 162 13.87 -9.97 28.10
CA GLU A 162 13.61 -9.14 29.29
C GLU A 162 12.89 -9.92 30.38
N ALA A 163 11.82 -10.64 30.05
CA ALA A 163 11.09 -11.48 30.99
C ALA A 163 11.96 -12.62 31.55
N ALA A 164 12.74 -13.29 30.70
CA ALA A 164 13.67 -14.33 31.10
C ALA A 164 14.76 -13.81 32.05
N ASN A 165 15.27 -12.59 31.84
CA ASN A 165 16.26 -11.98 32.72
C ASN A 165 15.64 -11.49 34.04
N ALA A 166 14.44 -10.90 34.01
CA ALA A 166 13.74 -10.46 35.22
C ALA A 166 13.46 -11.63 36.17
N VAL A 167 13.02 -12.77 35.63
CA VAL A 167 12.81 -14.00 36.40
C VAL A 167 14.11 -14.51 37.04
N THR A 168 15.23 -14.48 36.31
CA THR A 168 16.54 -14.83 36.87
C THR A 168 16.91 -13.89 38.02
N GLU A 169 16.78 -12.57 37.86
CA GLU A 169 17.15 -11.61 38.91
C GLU A 169 16.27 -11.73 40.17
N GLU A 170 14.97 -11.99 40.00
CA GLU A 170 14.02 -12.07 41.12
C GLU A 170 14.05 -13.41 41.86
N LEU A 171 14.31 -14.51 41.15
CA LEU A 171 14.33 -15.85 41.73
C LEU A 171 15.71 -16.29 42.23
N ARG A 172 16.79 -15.67 41.76
CA ARG A 172 18.15 -16.09 42.13
C ARG A 172 18.40 -15.94 43.63
N GLY A 173 18.68 -17.06 44.28
CA GLY A 173 18.98 -17.10 45.72
C GLY A 173 17.75 -17.01 46.64
N THR A 174 16.53 -17.11 46.10
CA THR A 174 15.33 -17.29 46.91
C THR A 174 15.23 -18.72 47.45
N ASP A 175 14.82 -18.85 48.71
CA ASP A 175 14.66 -20.15 49.37
C ASP A 175 13.61 -21.02 48.63
N GLY A 176 14.02 -22.24 48.26
CA GLY A 176 13.17 -23.20 47.54
C GLY A 176 13.30 -23.19 46.01
N MET A 177 14.14 -22.34 45.43
CA MET A 177 14.38 -22.31 43.98
C MET A 177 15.71 -22.97 43.60
N SER A 178 15.67 -24.03 42.79
CA SER A 178 16.88 -24.67 42.26
C SER A 178 17.33 -24.03 40.94
N GLU A 179 18.64 -24.05 40.67
CA GLU A 179 19.21 -23.57 39.40
C GLU A 179 18.59 -24.28 38.18
N GLU A 180 18.21 -25.56 38.36
CA GLU A 180 17.62 -26.39 37.32
C GLU A 180 16.18 -25.95 36.97
N LEU A 181 15.40 -25.57 37.99
CA LEU A 181 14.05 -25.03 37.82
C LEU A 181 14.09 -23.63 37.20
N GLU A 182 15.02 -22.78 37.64
CA GLU A 182 15.26 -21.45 37.06
C GLU A 182 15.62 -21.54 35.57
N ALA A 183 16.56 -22.42 35.22
CA ALA A 183 16.95 -22.68 33.84
C ALA A 183 15.79 -23.22 32.99
N SER A 184 14.90 -24.02 33.59
CA SER A 184 13.69 -24.53 32.92
C SER A 184 12.71 -23.41 32.58
N ILE A 185 12.40 -22.54 33.55
CA ILE A 185 11.51 -21.39 33.35
C ILE A 185 12.10 -20.46 32.28
N ARG A 186 13.40 -20.19 32.32
CA ARG A 186 14.10 -19.39 31.32
C ARG A 186 13.96 -19.97 29.91
N ARG A 187 14.12 -21.29 29.73
CA ARG A 187 13.93 -21.96 28.43
C ARG A 187 12.50 -21.83 27.92
N ILE A 188 11.51 -21.99 28.80
CA ILE A 188 10.09 -21.84 28.46
C ILE A 188 9.79 -20.42 27.99
N LEU A 189 10.26 -19.40 28.73
CA LEU A 189 10.04 -17.99 28.38
C LEU A 189 10.70 -17.59 27.05
N LEU A 190 11.87 -18.15 26.77
CA LEU A 190 12.56 -17.96 25.49
C LEU A 190 11.97 -18.81 24.35
N GLY A 191 10.94 -19.62 24.59
CA GLY A 191 10.33 -20.51 23.61
C GLY A 191 11.26 -21.62 23.11
N LYS A 192 12.22 -22.05 23.95
CA LYS A 192 13.24 -23.08 23.67
C LYS A 192 12.97 -24.41 24.40
N ALA A 193 11.76 -24.56 24.96
CA ALA A 193 11.32 -25.77 25.66
C ALA A 193 10.83 -26.84 24.68
#